data_AF-A0A1G7XQJ6-F1
#
_entry.id   AF-A0A1G7XQJ6-F1
#
_cell.length_a   1.000
_cell.length_b   1.000
_cell.length_c   1.000
_cell.angle_alpha   90.00
_cell.angle_beta   90.00
_cell.angle_gamma   90.00
#
_symmetry.space_group_name_H-M   'P 1'
#
loop_
_entity.id
_entity.type
_entity.pdbx_description
1 polymer ?
#
loop_
_entity_poly.entity_id
_entity_poly.type
_entity_poly.pdbx_seq_one_letter_code
_entity_poly.pdbx_strand_id
1 'polypeptide(L)'
;MYLSQSIIDSAKKQPSVILSELDRQQQRVRSLDALKLIVVNEIQQGDPALCSAFADFCATSLDSDTTVALCLSRIHRDNSLQGEALKWLRQHVDKCQELFVAVEVERRIATALVQELPQ
;
A
#
# COMPACT_ATOMS: atom_id res chain seq x y z
N MET A 1 -14.16 45.75 -30.13
CA MET A 1 -13.57 44.44 -30.47
C MET A 1 -14.58 43.38 -30.11
N TYR A 2 -15.25 42.78 -31.11
CA TYR A 2 -16.18 41.69 -30.88
C TYR A 2 -15.40 40.38 -30.89
N LEU A 3 -15.35 39.67 -29.76
CA LEU A 3 -14.92 38.27 -29.72
C LEU A 3 -15.89 37.48 -30.60
N SER A 4 -15.38 36.83 -31.64
CA SER A 4 -16.20 36.06 -32.56
C SER A 4 -16.89 34.91 -31.81
N GLN A 5 -18.17 34.68 -32.11
CA GLN A 5 -19.01 33.62 -31.52
C GLN A 5 -18.32 32.24 -31.51
N SER A 6 -17.44 31.99 -32.48
CA SER A 6 -16.61 30.77 -32.60
C SER A 6 -15.66 30.50 -31.42
N ILE A 7 -15.21 31.55 -30.71
CA ILE A 7 -14.35 31.41 -29.52
C ILE A 7 -15.20 31.03 -28.30
N ILE A 8 -16.43 31.55 -28.22
CA ILE A 8 -17.39 31.25 -27.15
C ILE A 8 -17.91 29.80 -27.27
N ASP A 9 -18.17 29.33 -28.49
CA ASP A 9 -18.65 27.96 -28.73
C ASP A 9 -17.56 26.89 -28.53
N SER A 10 -16.28 27.24 -28.67
CA SER A 10 -15.16 26.33 -28.37
C SER A 10 -14.97 26.11 -26.87
N ALA A 11 -15.19 27.13 -26.03
CA ALA A 11 -15.10 27.02 -24.58
C ALA A 11 -16.28 26.21 -23.96
N LYS A 12 -17.45 26.21 -24.60
CA LYS A 12 -18.63 25.43 -24.15
C LYS A 12 -18.51 23.91 -24.36
N LYS A 13 -17.60 23.45 -25.22
CA LYS A 13 -17.48 22.02 -25.59
C LYS A 13 -16.55 21.19 -24.69
N GLN A 14 -15.78 21.81 -23.80
CA GLN A 14 -14.78 21.13 -22.98
C GLN A 14 -15.12 20.78 -21.51
N PRO A 15 -16.25 21.17 -20.88
CA PRO A 15 -16.46 20.86 -19.47
C PRO A 15 -16.81 19.38 -19.20
N SER A 16 -17.41 18.66 -20.16
CA SER A 16 -17.84 17.26 -19.97
C SER A 16 -16.69 16.24 -20.02
N VAL A 17 -15.62 16.53 -20.77
CA VAL A 17 -14.44 15.65 -20.88
C VAL A 17 -13.59 15.73 -19.62
N ILE A 18 -13.52 16.91 -18.98
CA ILE A 18 -12.79 17.09 -17.72
C ILE A 18 -13.54 16.40 -16.57
N LEU A 19 -14.87 16.49 -16.54
CA LEU A 19 -15.67 15.79 -15.54
C LEU A 19 -15.54 14.27 -15.64
N SER A 20 -15.60 13.71 -16.84
CA SER A 20 -15.50 12.26 -17.03
C SER A 20 -14.11 11.70 -16.73
N GLU A 21 -13.04 12.48 -16.97
CA GLU A 21 -11.69 12.10 -16.56
C GLU A 21 -11.51 12.19 -15.05
N LEU A 22 -12.08 13.21 -14.40
CA LEU A 22 -12.07 13.32 -12.93
C LEU A 22 -12.81 12.14 -12.29
N ASP A 23 -13.97 11.75 -12.82
CA ASP A 23 -14.73 10.59 -12.34
C ASP A 23 -13.96 9.28 -12.51
N ARG A 24 -13.26 9.11 -13.65
CA ARG A 24 -12.38 7.96 -13.89
C ARG A 24 -11.21 7.90 -12.92
N GLN A 25 -10.60 9.05 -12.63
CA GLN A 25 -9.52 9.13 -11.64
C GLN A 25 -10.03 8.81 -10.23
N GLN A 26 -11.18 9.34 -9.83
CA GLN A 26 -11.81 9.01 -8.54
C GLN A 26 -12.15 7.53 -8.42
N GLN A 27 -12.68 6.92 -9.49
CA GLN A 27 -12.94 5.48 -9.52
C GLN A 27 -11.64 4.67 -9.36
N ARG A 28 -10.57 5.04 -10.06
CA ARG A 28 -9.26 4.39 -9.90
C ARG A 28 -8.74 4.47 -8.47
N VAL A 29 -8.79 5.64 -7.85
CA VAL A 29 -8.37 5.83 -6.45
C VAL A 29 -9.17 4.90 -5.53
N ARG A 30 -10.50 4.88 -5.66
CA ARG A 30 -11.37 3.99 -4.87
C ARG A 30 -11.05 2.51 -5.07
N SER A 31 -10.76 2.09 -6.31
CA SER A 31 -10.38 0.71 -6.60
C SER A 31 -9.04 0.33 -5.97
N LEU A 32 -8.05 1.24 -5.99
CA LEU A 32 -6.76 1.02 -5.32
C LEU A 32 -6.94 0.93 -3.80
N ASP A 33 -7.73 1.81 -3.21
CA ASP A 33 -8.02 1.78 -1.77
C ASP A 33 -8.73 0.50 -1.36
N ALA A 34 -9.68 0.02 -2.18
CA ALA A 34 -10.34 -1.26 -1.96
C ALA A 34 -9.35 -2.44 -2.01
N LEU A 35 -8.42 -2.45 -2.97
CA LEU A 35 -7.38 -3.48 -3.06
C LEU A 35 -6.46 -3.48 -1.83
N LYS A 36 -6.05 -2.30 -1.35
CA LYS A 36 -5.26 -2.19 -0.12
C LYS A 36 -6.00 -2.79 1.07
N LEU A 37 -7.29 -2.47 1.22
CA LEU A 37 -8.13 -3.02 2.28
C LEU A 37 -8.28 -4.54 2.19
N ILE A 38 -8.39 -5.09 0.98
CA ILE A 38 -8.45 -6.54 0.76
C ILE A 38 -7.16 -7.20 1.26
N VAL A 39 -5.99 -6.70 0.84
CA VAL A 39 -4.69 -7.25 1.27
C VAL A 39 -4.54 -7.18 2.79
N VAL A 40 -4.90 -6.04 3.41
CA VAL A 40 -4.86 -5.90 4.87
C VAL A 40 -5.78 -6.91 5.56
N ASN A 41 -7.02 -7.08 5.06
CA ASN A 41 -7.97 -8.03 5.63
C ASN A 41 -7.48 -9.48 5.50
N GLU A 42 -6.87 -9.86 4.37
CA GLU A 42 -6.31 -11.20 4.17
C GLU A 42 -5.17 -11.49 5.17
N ILE A 43 -4.30 -10.50 5.42
CA ILE A 43 -3.26 -10.60 6.47
C ILE A 43 -3.92 -10.80 7.85
N GLN A 44 -4.95 -10.02 8.16
CA GLN A 44 -5.65 -10.12 9.45
C GLN A 44 -6.40 -11.44 9.64
N GLN A 45 -6.94 -12.00 8.56
CA GLN A 45 -7.61 -13.30 8.56
C GLN A 45 -6.62 -14.47 8.58
N GLY A 46 -5.33 -14.19 8.38
CA GLY A 46 -4.28 -15.19 8.47
C GLY A 46 -4.13 -16.04 7.22
N ASP A 47 -4.29 -15.46 6.02
CA ASP A 47 -3.89 -16.14 4.78
C ASP A 47 -2.43 -16.62 4.92
N PRO A 48 -2.16 -17.94 4.88
CA PRO A 48 -0.83 -18.45 5.17
C PRO A 48 0.26 -17.96 4.21
N ALA A 49 -0.05 -17.87 2.91
CA ALA A 49 0.93 -17.48 1.90
C ALA A 49 1.25 -15.99 2.02
N LEU A 50 0.22 -15.17 2.21
CA LEU A 50 0.38 -13.73 2.37
C LEU A 50 1.07 -13.36 3.68
N CYS A 51 0.71 -14.01 4.79
CA CYS A 51 1.37 -13.83 6.08
C CYS A 51 2.84 -14.25 6.05
N SER A 52 3.17 -15.35 5.36
CA SER A 52 4.57 -15.75 5.17
C SER A 52 5.33 -14.70 4.38
N ALA A 53 4.79 -14.26 3.24
CA ALA A 53 5.42 -13.22 2.42
C ALA A 53 5.58 -11.90 3.18
N PHE A 54 4.60 -11.53 4.01
CA PHE A 54 4.66 -10.36 4.87
C PHE A 54 5.74 -10.48 5.95
N ALA A 55 5.86 -11.65 6.59
CA ALA A 55 6.90 -11.92 7.58
C ALA A 55 8.30 -11.86 6.94
N ASP A 56 8.47 -12.47 5.76
CA ASP A 56 9.72 -12.41 5.00
C ASP A 56 10.06 -10.96 4.64
N PHE A 57 9.07 -10.18 4.19
CA PHE A 57 9.25 -8.75 3.91
C PHE A 57 9.71 -7.97 5.15
N CYS A 58 9.07 -8.19 6.31
CA CYS A 58 9.48 -7.58 7.57
C CYS A 58 10.92 -7.95 7.95
N ALA A 59 11.31 -9.21 7.74
CA ALA A 59 12.63 -9.71 8.13
C ALA A 59 13.76 -9.10 7.30
N THR A 60 13.53 -8.78 6.02
CA THR A 60 14.56 -8.19 5.13
C THR A 60 15.06 -6.81 5.57
N SER A 61 14.28 -6.08 6.37
CA SER A 61 14.54 -4.69 6.73
C SER A 61 14.58 -4.43 8.24
N LEU A 62 14.52 -5.50 9.06
CA LEU A 62 14.59 -5.38 10.51
C LEU A 62 15.96 -4.80 10.91
N ASP A 63 15.94 -3.75 11.72
CA ASP A 63 17.15 -3.06 12.12
C ASP A 63 17.97 -3.87 13.14
N SER A 64 19.29 -3.64 13.11
CA SER A 64 20.22 -4.35 13.98
C SER A 64 19.98 -4.02 15.45
N ASP A 65 19.57 -2.80 15.77
CA ASP A 65 19.42 -2.35 17.16
C ASP A 65 18.23 -3.05 17.84
N THR A 66 17.08 -3.12 17.15
CA THR A 66 15.93 -3.91 17.60
C THR A 66 16.29 -5.39 17.77
N THR A 67 17.03 -5.96 16.81
CA THR A 67 17.47 -7.36 16.88
C THR A 67 18.36 -7.61 18.09
N VAL A 68 19.35 -6.75 18.32
CA VAL A 68 20.26 -6.83 19.47
C VAL A 68 19.49 -6.68 20.78
N ALA A 69 18.56 -5.73 20.88
CA ALA A 69 17.76 -5.52 22.08
C ALA A 69 16.87 -6.73 22.41
N LEU A 70 16.26 -7.37 21.41
CA LEU A 70 15.53 -8.63 21.59
C LEU A 70 16.44 -9.76 22.09
N CYS A 71 17.65 -9.89 21.55
CA CYS A 71 18.61 -10.90 22.00
C CYS A 71 19.08 -10.63 23.45
N LEU A 72 19.52 -9.41 23.75
CA LEU A 72 20.04 -9.05 25.06
C LEU A 72 18.97 -9.14 26.15
N SER A 73 17.76 -8.66 25.87
CA SER A 73 16.65 -8.77 26.82
C SER A 73 16.35 -10.24 27.16
N ARG A 74 16.44 -11.15 26.19
CA ARG A 74 16.26 -12.58 26.44
C ARG A 74 17.41 -13.22 27.22
N ILE A 75 18.66 -12.91 26.86
CA ILE A 75 19.86 -13.47 27.51
C ILE A 75 19.93 -13.02 28.98
N HIS A 76 19.72 -11.72 29.22
CA HIS A 76 19.82 -11.14 30.56
C HIS A 76 18.51 -11.20 31.35
N ARG A 77 17.41 -11.66 30.74
CA ARG A 77 16.05 -11.67 31.32
C ARG A 77 15.61 -10.29 31.78
N ASP A 78 15.98 -9.28 31.00
CA ASP A 78 15.63 -7.88 31.26
C ASP A 78 14.25 -7.57 30.66
N ASN A 79 13.23 -7.56 31.51
CA ASN A 79 11.84 -7.29 31.12
C ASN A 79 11.63 -5.84 30.66
N SER A 80 12.45 -4.88 31.13
CA SER A 80 12.36 -3.48 30.71
C SER A 80 12.83 -3.34 29.27
N LEU A 81 14.03 -3.88 28.98
CA LEU A 81 14.57 -3.91 27.62
C LEU A 81 13.69 -4.75 26.68
N GLN A 82 13.09 -5.83 27.17
CA GLN A 82 12.14 -6.62 26.39
C GLN A 82 10.92 -5.80 25.98
N GLY A 83 10.35 -5.02 26.90
CA GLY A 83 9.20 -4.15 26.61
C GLY A 83 9.53 -3.08 25.57
N GLU A 84 10.72 -2.49 25.66
CA GLU A 84 11.20 -1.50 24.70
C GLU A 84 11.48 -2.12 23.32
N ALA A 85 12.16 -3.26 23.27
CA ALA A 85 12.43 -3.97 22.03
C ALA A 85 11.15 -4.43 21.32
N LEU A 86 10.13 -4.87 22.07
CA LEU A 86 8.82 -5.21 21.50
C LEU A 86 8.06 -3.99 20.96
N LYS A 87 8.25 -2.82 21.57
CA LYS A 87 7.69 -1.56 21.07
C LYS A 87 8.34 -1.18 19.74
N TRP A 88 9.65 -1.28 19.62
CA TRP A 88 10.37 -1.04 18.36
C TRP A 88 9.97 -2.04 17.28
N LEU A 89 9.89 -3.33 17.63
CA LEU A 89 9.42 -4.37 16.72
C LEU A 89 8.00 -4.09 16.21
N ARG A 90 7.09 -3.62 17.08
CA ARG A 90 5.74 -3.23 16.64
C ARG A 90 5.78 -2.08 15.62
N GLN A 91 6.54 -1.02 15.92
CA GLN A 91 6.68 0.11 15.00
C GLN A 91 7.27 -0.31 13.64
N HIS A 92 8.22 -1.25 13.66
CA HIS A 92 8.77 -1.85 12.45
C HIS A 92 7.72 -2.60 11.64
N VAL A 93 6.93 -3.46 12.30
CA VAL A 93 5.86 -4.23 11.64
C VAL A 93 4.78 -3.31 11.07
N ASP A 94 4.36 -2.28 11.81
CA ASP A 94 3.37 -1.30 11.34
C ASP A 94 3.83 -0.58 10.07
N LYS A 95 5.10 -0.15 10.04
CA LYS A 95 5.72 0.46 8.84
C LYS A 95 5.83 -0.53 7.69
N CYS A 96 6.22 -1.77 7.98
CA CYS A 96 6.31 -2.82 6.97
C CYS A 96 4.94 -3.13 6.38
N GLN A 97 3.86 -3.10 7.17
CA GLN A 97 2.51 -3.36 6.68
C GLN A 97 2.10 -2.37 5.60
N GLU A 98 2.32 -1.07 5.83
CA GLU A 98 1.99 -0.03 4.85
C GLU A 98 2.75 -0.24 3.52
N LEU A 99 4.06 -0.49 3.60
CA LEU A 99 4.90 -0.68 2.43
C LEU A 99 4.59 -1.99 1.69
N PHE A 100 4.41 -3.09 2.43
CA PHE A 100 4.10 -4.39 1.87
C PHE A 100 2.76 -4.37 1.14
N VAL A 101 1.73 -3.75 1.73
CA VAL A 101 0.41 -3.62 1.11
C VAL A 101 0.51 -2.86 -0.22
N ALA A 102 1.31 -1.79 -0.28
CA ALA A 102 1.52 -1.06 -1.53
C ALA A 102 2.17 -1.94 -2.61
N VAL A 103 3.25 -2.64 -2.26
CA VAL A 103 3.97 -3.55 -3.18
C VAL A 103 3.08 -4.68 -3.65
N GLU A 104 2.29 -5.29 -2.76
CA GLU A 104 1.42 -6.40 -3.09
C GLU A 104 0.25 -5.97 -3.99
N VAL A 105 -0.31 -4.77 -3.76
CA VAL A 105 -1.32 -4.20 -4.66
C VAL A 105 -0.75 -3.97 -6.06
N GLU A 106 0.45 -3.40 -6.17
CA GLU A 106 1.12 -3.23 -7.46
C GLU A 106 1.38 -4.57 -8.15
N ARG A 107 1.81 -5.59 -7.41
CA ARG A 107 2.02 -6.95 -7.93
C ARG A 107 0.72 -7.56 -8.47
N ARG A 108 -0.40 -7.39 -7.76
CA ARG A 108 -1.72 -7.90 -8.19
C ARG A 108 -2.22 -7.18 -9.44
N ILE A 109 -2.04 -5.86 -9.52
CA ILE A 109 -2.40 -5.07 -10.71
C ILE A 109 -1.57 -5.53 -11.92
N ALA A 110 -0.25 -5.68 -11.76
CA ALA A 110 0.63 -6.15 -12.83
C ALA A 110 0.24 -7.55 -13.32
N THR A 111 -0.11 -8.45 -12.39
CA THR A 111 -0.54 -9.82 -12.72
C THR A 111 -1.87 -9.82 -13.49
N ALA A 112 -2.83 -8.99 -13.08
CA ALA A 112 -4.12 -8.87 -13.76
C ALA A 112 -3.96 -8.36 -15.21
N LEU A 113 -3.11 -7.36 -15.43
CA LEU A 113 -2.82 -6.83 -16.77
C LEU A 113 -2.20 -7.87 -17.72
N VAL A 114 -1.38 -8.78 -17.19
CA VAL A 114 -0.77 -9.85 -17.99
C VAL A 114 -1.80 -10.93 -18.38
N GLN A 115 -2.80 -11.18 -17.54
CA GLN A 115 -3.86 -12.17 -17.81
C GLN A 115 -4.89 -11.70 -18.85
N GLU A 116 -5.06 -10.38 -19.03
CA GLU A 116 -6.00 -9.81 -20.01
C GLU A 116 -5.45 -9.77 -21.45
N LEU A 117 -4.16 -10.07 -21.65
CA LEU A 117 -3.57 -10.16 -22.99
C LEU A 117 -3.91 -11.53 -23.62
N PRO A 118 -4.50 -11.57 -24.84
CA PRO A 118 -4.70 -12.84 -25.53
C PRO A 118 -3.34 -13.47 -25.83
N GLN A 119 -3.18 -14.73 -25.41
CA GLN A 119 -1.99 -15.55 -25.71
C GLN A 119 -1.88 -15.88 -27.19
#